data_AF-A0A3P7U2C6-F1
#
_entry.id   AF-A0A3P7U2C6-F1
#
_cell.length_a   1.000
_cell.length_b   1.000
_cell.length_c   1.000
_cell.angle_alpha   90.00
_cell.angle_beta   90.00
_cell.angle_gamma   90.00
#
_symmetry.space_group_name_H-M   'P 1'
#
loop_
_entity.id
_entity.type
_entity.pdbx_description
1 polymer ?
#
loop_
_entity_poly.entity_id
_entity_poly.type
_entity_poly.pdbx_seq_one_letter_code
_entity_poly.pdbx_strand_id
1 'polypeptide(L)'
;MINGEMVCKYCGYGPTDVDERCRLRVLGFEGRGLVNINKGLGRLEWQLSFRLATIAHEGVILFSGDRNSDFIEISIQDRILRAEFSLGGPTKALRMENERKNRVNDGEWHTVHVIFYDRSLTLLLDDCDAFVALHAHGAAPCAAQARIDLPAK
;
A
#
# COMPACT_ATOMS: atom_id res chain seq x y z
N MET A 1 -3.50 -27.87 23.48
CA MET A 1 -2.45 -27.26 24.32
C MET A 1 -1.33 -28.27 24.49
N ILE A 2 -0.09 -27.88 24.18
CA ILE A 2 1.12 -28.59 24.61
C ILE A 2 1.87 -27.53 25.44
N ASN A 3 2.19 -27.80 26.69
CA ASN A 3 2.84 -26.84 27.62
C ASN A 3 2.09 -25.49 27.85
N GLY A 4 0.75 -25.47 27.77
CA GLY A 4 -0.04 -24.27 28.07
C GLY A 4 -0.16 -23.26 26.92
N GLU A 5 0.54 -23.47 25.81
CA GLU A 5 0.36 -22.68 24.59
C GLU A 5 -0.74 -23.27 23.68
N MET A 6 -1.55 -22.38 23.11
CA MET A 6 -2.54 -22.70 22.08
C MET A 6 -1.79 -23.06 20.78
N VAL A 7 -1.96 -24.31 20.34
CA VAL A 7 -1.38 -24.78 19.07
C VAL A 7 -2.51 -24.89 18.05
N CYS A 8 -2.42 -24.11 16.98
CA CYS A 8 -3.37 -24.13 15.88
C CYS A 8 -3.19 -25.42 15.07
N LYS A 9 -4.06 -26.41 15.33
CA LYS A 9 -4.05 -27.69 14.63
C LYS A 9 -5.16 -27.69 13.57
N TYR A 10 -4.91 -28.38 12.45
CA TYR A 10 -5.84 -28.51 11.32
C TYR A 10 -6.16 -27.21 10.57
N CYS A 11 -5.31 -26.19 10.69
CA CYS A 11 -5.37 -25.02 9.82
C CYS A 11 -4.70 -25.34 8.48
N GLY A 12 -5.28 -24.88 7.36
CA GLY A 12 -4.65 -24.94 6.04
C GLY A 12 -3.57 -23.88 5.80
N TYR A 13 -3.19 -23.14 6.86
CA TYR A 13 -2.31 -21.99 6.82
C TYR A 13 -1.07 -22.22 7.69
N GLY A 14 0.03 -21.54 7.38
CA GLY A 14 1.29 -21.66 8.09
C GLY A 14 1.23 -21.05 9.50
N PRO A 15 2.16 -21.42 10.40
CA PRO A 15 2.22 -20.86 11.75
C PRO A 15 2.41 -19.33 11.78
N THR A 16 3.01 -18.75 10.74
CA THR A 16 3.23 -17.30 10.58
C THR A 16 1.97 -16.54 10.13
N ASP A 17 0.95 -17.24 9.65
CA ASP A 17 -0.24 -16.64 9.06
C ASP A 17 -1.34 -16.41 10.10
N VAL A 18 -1.17 -16.93 11.33
CA VAL A 18 -2.18 -16.92 12.40
C VAL A 18 -1.63 -16.30 13.68
N ASP A 19 -2.51 -15.72 14.51
CA ASP A 19 -2.14 -15.26 15.85
C ASP A 19 -2.25 -16.37 16.92
N GLU A 20 -1.89 -16.07 18.16
CA GLU A 20 -1.97 -16.97 19.33
C GLU A 20 -3.39 -17.54 19.58
N ARG A 21 -4.42 -16.93 18.96
CA ARG A 21 -5.82 -17.37 19.04
C ARG A 21 -6.29 -18.04 17.73
N CYS A 22 -5.35 -18.41 16.86
CA CYS A 22 -5.60 -19.04 15.56
C CYS A 22 -6.45 -18.20 14.60
N ARG A 23 -6.42 -16.87 14.75
CA ARG A 23 -7.07 -15.98 13.78
C ARG A 23 -6.12 -15.70 12.64
N LEU A 24 -6.59 -15.90 11.41
CA LEU A 24 -5.84 -15.57 10.20
C LEU A 24 -5.51 -14.06 10.19
N ARG A 25 -4.23 -13.75 10.01
CA ARG A 25 -3.66 -12.40 9.94
C ARG A 25 -3.15 -12.03 8.56
N VAL A 26 -2.97 -13.02 7.69
CA VAL A 26 -2.40 -12.86 6.35
C VAL A 26 -3.35 -13.45 5.32
N LEU A 27 -3.48 -12.76 4.18
CA LEU A 27 -4.20 -13.27 3.01
C LEU A 27 -3.19 -13.46 1.88
N GLY A 28 -3.15 -14.67 1.33
CA GLY A 28 -2.33 -15.00 0.17
C GLY A 28 -3.09 -14.78 -1.13
N PHE A 29 -2.39 -14.25 -2.14
CA PHE A 29 -2.96 -14.00 -3.46
C PHE A 29 -2.07 -14.64 -4.54
N GLU A 30 -2.63 -15.57 -5.30
CA GLU A 30 -1.97 -16.20 -6.47
C GLU A 30 -2.33 -15.49 -7.79
N GLY A 31 -2.87 -14.28 -7.72
CA GLY A 31 -3.35 -13.53 -8.90
C GLY A 31 -4.72 -13.94 -9.43
N ARG A 32 -5.46 -14.83 -8.73
CA ARG A 32 -6.77 -15.35 -9.14
C ARG A 32 -7.95 -14.91 -8.26
N GLY A 33 -7.80 -13.85 -7.49
CA GLY A 33 -8.84 -13.39 -6.59
C GLY A 33 -8.57 -12.00 -6.02
N LEU A 34 -9.57 -11.48 -5.33
CA LEU A 34 -9.53 -10.19 -4.66
C LEU A 34 -10.28 -10.27 -3.32
N VAL A 35 -10.03 -9.29 -2.47
CA VAL A 35 -10.81 -9.06 -1.24
C VAL A 35 -11.51 -7.73 -1.40
N ASN A 36 -12.84 -7.73 -1.24
CA ASN A 36 -13.61 -6.51 -1.25
C ASN A 36 -13.77 -5.99 0.18
N ILE A 37 -13.33 -4.76 0.42
CA ILE A 37 -13.52 -4.04 1.67
C ILE A 37 -14.58 -2.98 1.42
N ASN A 38 -15.77 -3.18 2.01
CA ASN A 38 -16.91 -2.27 1.89
C ASN A 38 -16.72 -1.01 2.75
N LYS A 39 -15.71 -0.21 2.44
CA LYS A 39 -15.41 1.07 3.10
C LYS A 39 -15.14 2.14 2.05
N GLY A 40 -15.96 3.19 2.05
CA GLY A 40 -15.72 4.35 1.19
C GLY A 40 -14.56 5.20 1.69
N LEU A 41 -13.80 5.76 0.75
CA LEU A 41 -12.77 6.77 1.01
C LEU A 41 -13.41 8.16 0.88
N GLY A 42 -13.19 9.03 1.86
CA GLY A 42 -13.69 10.40 1.83
C GLY A 42 -12.97 11.26 0.77
N ARG A 43 -13.59 12.35 0.34
CA ARG A 43 -12.97 13.29 -0.62
C ARG A 43 -12.03 14.33 0.02
N LEU A 44 -12.03 14.43 1.36
CA LEU A 44 -11.28 15.46 2.09
C LEU A 44 -9.96 14.93 2.63
N GLU A 45 -10.04 13.87 3.42
CA GLU A 45 -8.88 13.24 4.06
C GLU A 45 -9.16 11.76 4.33
N TRP A 46 -8.12 10.95 4.24
CA TRP A 46 -8.12 9.56 4.71
C TRP A 46 -6.70 9.04 4.78
N GLN A 47 -6.54 7.99 5.58
CA GLN A 47 -5.30 7.23 5.69
C GLN A 47 -5.59 5.74 5.56
N LEU A 48 -4.71 5.05 4.86
CA LEU A 48 -4.71 3.60 4.74
C LEU A 48 -3.30 3.10 5.05
N SER A 49 -3.21 2.01 5.79
CA SER A 49 -1.96 1.29 5.97
C SER A 49 -2.19 -0.21 5.87
N PHE A 50 -1.21 -0.90 5.30
CA PHE A 50 -1.20 -2.36 5.20
C PHE A 50 0.24 -2.86 5.11
N ARG A 51 0.42 -4.15 5.35
CA ARG A 51 1.70 -4.83 5.17
C ARG A 51 1.60 -5.80 4.01
N LEU A 52 2.67 -5.92 3.24
CA LEU A 52 2.75 -6.84 2.10
C LEU A 52 4.11 -7.53 2.07
N ALA A 53 4.13 -8.78 1.64
CA ALA A 53 5.34 -9.52 1.28
C ALA A 53 5.08 -10.17 -0.07
N THR A 54 5.97 -9.95 -1.04
CA THR A 54 5.78 -10.43 -2.40
C THR A 54 7.11 -10.62 -3.12
N ILE A 55 7.10 -11.47 -4.16
CA ILE A 55 8.19 -11.59 -5.15
C ILE A 55 7.74 -11.10 -6.53
N ALA A 56 6.47 -10.68 -6.67
CA ALA A 56 5.90 -10.23 -7.92
C ALA A 56 6.55 -8.91 -8.37
N HIS A 57 6.88 -8.83 -9.65
CA HIS A 57 7.47 -7.62 -10.24
C HIS A 57 6.43 -6.55 -10.54
N GLU A 58 5.20 -6.97 -10.81
CA GLU A 58 4.07 -6.13 -11.20
C GLU A 58 2.78 -6.68 -10.58
N GLY A 59 1.84 -5.79 -10.26
CA GLY A 59 0.52 -6.18 -9.79
C GLY A 59 -0.25 -5.05 -9.11
N VAL A 60 -1.59 -5.12 -9.16
CA VAL A 60 -2.46 -4.20 -8.42
C VAL A 60 -2.61 -4.69 -6.99
N ILE A 61 -2.37 -3.79 -6.03
CA ILE A 61 -2.56 -4.06 -4.61
C ILE A 61 -3.94 -3.59 -4.15
N LEU A 62 -4.32 -2.38 -4.55
CA LEU A 62 -5.59 -1.76 -4.18
C LEU A 62 -6.16 -0.99 -5.36
N PHE A 63 -7.47 -1.11 -5.53
CA PHE A 63 -8.25 -0.26 -6.42
C PHE A 63 -9.54 0.15 -5.71
N SER A 64 -9.88 1.43 -5.78
CA SER A 64 -11.14 1.96 -5.25
C SER A 64 -11.66 3.06 -6.18
N GLY A 65 -12.96 3.03 -6.49
CA GLY A 65 -13.62 4.02 -7.35
C GLY A 65 -13.82 3.56 -8.79
N ASP A 66 -13.87 4.53 -9.71
CA ASP A 66 -14.10 4.33 -11.15
C ASP A 66 -13.11 5.17 -11.96
N ARG A 67 -12.43 4.56 -12.92
CA ARG A 67 -11.45 5.24 -13.79
C ARG A 67 -12.06 6.37 -14.61
N ASN A 68 -13.37 6.37 -14.82
CA ASN A 68 -14.10 7.44 -15.52
C ASN A 68 -14.52 8.60 -14.59
N SER A 69 -14.21 8.52 -13.29
CA SER A 69 -14.61 9.50 -12.27
C SER A 69 -13.51 9.63 -11.19
N ASP A 70 -13.88 9.51 -9.92
CA ASP A 70 -12.95 9.47 -8.80
C ASP A 70 -12.41 8.05 -8.62
N PHE A 71 -11.09 7.90 -8.57
CA PHE A 71 -10.46 6.62 -8.26
C PHE A 71 -9.11 6.78 -7.58
N ILE A 72 -8.67 5.68 -6.97
CA ILE A 72 -7.30 5.47 -6.57
C ILE A 72 -6.89 4.02 -6.87
N GLU A 73 -5.68 3.88 -7.40
CA GLU A 73 -4.99 2.62 -7.59
C GLU A 73 -3.63 2.68 -6.91
N ILE A 74 -3.31 1.65 -6.11
CA ILE A 74 -1.96 1.37 -5.63
C ILE A 74 -1.49 0.08 -6.29
N SER A 75 -0.34 0.12 -6.93
CA SER A 75 0.22 -1.00 -7.67
C SER A 75 1.75 -1.08 -7.52
N ILE A 76 2.28 -2.26 -7.86
CA ILE A 76 3.71 -2.49 -8.05
C ILE A 76 3.96 -2.42 -9.55
N GLN A 77 4.94 -1.63 -9.96
CA GLN A 77 5.47 -1.58 -11.33
C GLN A 77 7.00 -1.52 -11.24
N ASP A 78 7.71 -2.29 -12.06
CA ASP A 78 9.17 -2.38 -12.01
C ASP A 78 9.75 -2.70 -10.62
N ARG A 79 8.97 -3.43 -9.79
CA ARG A 79 9.25 -3.81 -8.39
C ARG A 79 9.09 -2.71 -7.34
N ILE A 80 8.70 -1.50 -7.73
CA ILE A 80 8.51 -0.36 -6.83
C ILE A 80 7.03 0.02 -6.73
N LEU A 81 6.65 0.69 -5.65
CA LEU A 81 5.28 1.18 -5.48
C LEU A 81 4.98 2.35 -6.41
N ARG A 82 3.78 2.32 -6.98
CA ARG A 82 3.15 3.38 -7.77
C ARG A 82 1.74 3.62 -7.25
N ALA A 83 1.32 4.88 -7.29
CA ALA A 83 -0.08 5.24 -7.13
C ALA A 83 -0.57 6.07 -8.30
N GLU A 84 -1.84 5.88 -8.64
CA GLU A 84 -2.56 6.66 -9.62
C GLU A 84 -3.93 7.03 -9.05
N PHE A 85 -4.34 8.29 -9.20
CA PHE A 85 -5.58 8.76 -8.60
C PHE A 85 -6.20 9.93 -9.36
N SER A 86 -7.51 10.08 -9.21
CA SER A 86 -8.28 11.22 -9.71
C SER A 86 -9.43 11.56 -8.75
N LEU A 87 -9.83 12.83 -8.74
CA LEU A 87 -11.01 13.34 -8.04
C LEU A 87 -12.05 13.90 -9.04
N GLY A 88 -12.15 13.25 -10.20
CA GLY A 88 -13.02 13.65 -11.31
C GLY A 88 -12.36 14.61 -12.31
N GLY A 89 -11.04 14.82 -12.18
CA GLY A 89 -10.24 15.66 -13.06
C GLY A 89 -9.14 14.86 -13.78
N PRO A 90 -8.06 15.53 -14.24
CA PRO A 90 -6.92 14.84 -14.80
C PRO A 90 -6.30 13.87 -13.79
N THR A 91 -5.96 12.68 -14.26
CA THR A 91 -5.24 11.69 -13.48
C THR A 91 -3.88 12.23 -13.03
N LYS A 92 -3.56 12.01 -11.76
CA LYS A 92 -2.22 12.21 -11.21
C LYS A 92 -1.61 10.85 -10.87
N ALA A 93 -0.31 10.73 -11.08
CA ALA A 93 0.44 9.53 -10.73
C ALA A 93 1.70 9.92 -9.95
N LEU A 94 2.11 9.03 -9.06
CA LEU A 94 3.36 9.11 -8.33
C LEU A 94 3.99 7.73 -8.23
N ARG A 95 5.30 7.67 -8.21
CA ARG A 95 6.06 6.43 -8.06
C ARG A 95 7.23 6.67 -7.12
N MET A 96 7.59 5.64 -6.37
CA MET A 96 8.81 5.66 -5.58
C MET A 96 10.04 5.80 -6.49
N GLU A 97 11.14 6.30 -5.94
CA GLU A 97 12.40 6.29 -6.68
C GLU A 97 12.86 4.85 -6.92
N ASN A 98 13.48 4.59 -8.09
CA ASN A 98 13.93 3.25 -8.45
C ASN A 98 15.28 2.93 -7.80
N GLU A 99 15.28 2.93 -6.47
CA GLU A 99 16.40 2.50 -5.65
C GLU A 99 16.18 1.08 -5.12
N ARG A 100 17.27 0.38 -4.81
CA ARG A 100 17.19 -0.98 -4.27
C ARG A 100 16.34 -1.07 -3.01
N LYS A 101 16.44 -0.08 -2.12
CA LYS A 101 15.68 -0.01 -0.86
C LYS A 101 14.18 0.21 -1.03
N ASN A 102 13.73 0.65 -2.20
CA ASN A 102 12.31 0.88 -2.50
C ASN A 102 11.66 -0.32 -3.20
N ARG A 103 12.42 -1.39 -3.45
CA ARG A 103 11.92 -2.59 -4.12
C ARG A 103 11.22 -3.46 -3.10
N VAL A 104 9.93 -3.66 -3.28
CA VAL A 104 9.07 -4.39 -2.35
C VAL A 104 8.93 -5.86 -2.71
N ASN A 105 9.65 -6.32 -3.73
CA ASN A 105 9.54 -7.66 -4.32
C ASN A 105 10.60 -8.65 -3.80
N ASP A 106 11.18 -8.40 -2.62
CA ASP A 106 12.26 -9.19 -2.05
C ASP A 106 11.76 -10.38 -1.20
N GLY A 107 10.44 -10.52 -1.05
CA GLY A 107 9.80 -11.55 -0.23
C GLY A 107 9.69 -11.19 1.26
N GLU A 108 10.22 -10.04 1.67
CA GLU A 108 10.13 -9.56 3.05
C GLU A 108 8.88 -8.69 3.27
N TRP A 109 8.50 -8.56 4.54
CA TRP A 109 7.35 -7.75 4.91
C TRP A 109 7.68 -6.27 4.91
N HIS A 110 7.03 -5.54 4.01
CA HIS A 110 7.04 -4.08 3.98
C HIS A 110 5.75 -3.50 4.54
N THR A 111 5.84 -2.33 5.18
CA THR A 111 4.68 -1.53 5.59
C THR A 111 4.47 -0.40 4.61
N VAL A 112 3.25 -0.25 4.09
CA VAL A 112 2.90 0.83 3.16
C VAL A 112 1.87 1.73 3.82
N HIS A 113 2.16 3.03 3.87
CA HIS A 113 1.19 4.04 4.25
C HIS A 113 0.79 4.86 3.03
N VAL A 114 -0.52 5.06 2.91
CA VAL A 114 -1.14 5.89 1.88
C VAL A 114 -1.93 6.97 2.59
N ILE A 115 -1.51 8.21 2.45
CA ILE A 115 -2.11 9.36 3.14
C ILE A 115 -2.62 10.33 2.10
N PHE A 116 -3.91 10.60 2.14
CA PHE A 116 -4.53 11.63 1.32
C PHE A 116 -4.99 12.78 2.22
N TYR A 117 -4.42 13.96 2.03
CA TYR A 117 -4.75 15.15 2.79
C TYR A 117 -4.49 16.40 1.93
N ASP A 118 -5.36 17.39 2.00
CA ASP A 118 -5.27 18.64 1.22
C ASP A 118 -4.87 18.40 -0.25
N ARG A 119 -5.65 17.55 -0.94
CA ARG A 119 -5.45 17.20 -2.37
C ARG A 119 -4.08 16.59 -2.69
N SER A 120 -3.34 16.14 -1.69
CA SER A 120 -2.01 15.57 -1.83
C SER A 120 -2.07 14.10 -1.41
N LEU A 121 -1.65 13.22 -2.31
CA LEU A 121 -1.48 11.80 -2.04
C LEU A 121 -0.01 11.55 -1.73
N THR A 122 0.27 10.97 -0.56
CA THR A 122 1.60 10.60 -0.11
C THR A 122 1.68 9.10 0.08
N LEU A 123 2.68 8.47 -0.55
CA LEU A 123 3.09 7.10 -0.30
C LEU A 123 4.34 7.09 0.58
N LEU A 124 4.34 6.22 1.58
CA LEU A 124 5.47 5.98 2.49
C LEU A 124 5.73 4.49 2.56
N LEU A 125 7.00 4.11 2.57
CA LEU A 125 7.46 2.74 2.68
C LEU A 125 8.26 2.55 3.98
N ASP A 126 7.86 1.56 4.77
CA ASP A 126 8.46 1.17 6.04
C ASP A 126 8.53 2.34 7.04
N ASP A 127 9.56 2.39 7.89
CA ASP A 127 9.77 3.42 8.91
C ASP A 127 10.32 4.72 8.30
N CYS A 128 9.56 5.31 7.37
CA CYS A 128 9.95 6.52 6.65
C CYS A 128 9.51 7.81 7.36
N ASP A 129 10.45 8.73 7.57
CA ASP A 129 10.11 10.11 7.90
C ASP A 129 9.71 10.87 6.63
N ALA A 130 8.41 11.14 6.49
CA ALA A 130 7.83 11.80 5.33
C ALA A 130 8.47 13.16 5.04
N PHE A 131 8.76 13.95 6.07
CA PHE A 131 9.26 15.31 5.91
C PHE A 131 10.69 15.27 5.38
N VAL A 132 11.54 14.45 5.99
CA VAL A 132 12.94 14.28 5.59
C VAL A 132 13.01 13.71 4.17
N ALA A 133 12.27 12.64 3.88
CA ALA A 133 12.31 11.98 2.57
C ALA A 133 11.85 12.88 1.41
N LEU A 134 10.89 13.80 1.66
CA LEU A 134 10.35 14.68 0.61
C LEU A 134 11.12 16.01 0.45
N HIS A 135 11.85 16.49 1.47
CA HIS A 135 12.43 17.85 1.45
C HIS A 135 13.95 17.90 1.66
N ALA A 136 14.56 16.89 2.27
CA ALA A 136 15.99 16.92 2.54
C ALA A 136 16.81 16.36 1.37
N HIS A 137 17.77 17.14 0.88
CA HIS A 137 18.69 16.68 -0.16
C HIS A 137 19.54 15.51 0.33
N GLY A 138 19.56 14.42 -0.43
CA GLY A 138 20.34 13.22 -0.10
C GLY A 138 19.69 12.30 0.95
N ALA A 139 18.46 12.59 1.38
CA ALA A 139 17.68 11.67 2.20
C ALA A 139 17.32 10.39 1.43
N ALA A 140 16.99 9.33 2.16
CA ALA A 140 16.48 8.11 1.55
C ALA A 140 15.10 8.40 0.93
N PRO A 141 14.87 8.17 -0.39
CA PRO A 141 13.57 8.38 -1.02
C PRO A 141 12.57 7.28 -0.70
N CYS A 142 12.25 7.10 0.58
CA CYS A 142 11.23 6.17 1.09
C CYS A 142 9.81 6.76 1.05
N ALA A 143 9.65 7.97 0.48
CA ALA A 143 8.37 8.62 0.29
C ALA A 143 8.22 9.17 -1.12
N ALA A 144 7.00 9.24 -1.61
CA ALA A 144 6.64 9.91 -2.85
C ALA A 144 5.32 10.68 -2.65
N GLN A 145 5.20 11.84 -3.27
CA GLN A 145 3.99 12.67 -3.17
C GLN A 145 3.59 13.24 -4.52
N ALA A 146 2.28 13.30 -4.76
CA ALA A 146 1.71 14.08 -5.86
C ALA A 146 0.49 14.87 -5.36
N ARG A 147 0.31 16.06 -5.92
CA ARG A 147 -0.77 16.97 -5.59
C ARG A 147 -1.68 17.19 -6.81
N ILE A 148 -2.98 17.27 -6.55
CA ILE A 148 -3.95 17.70 -7.56
C ILE A 148 -4.00 19.23 -7.57
N ASP A 149 -3.65 19.79 -8.72
CA ASP A 149 -3.86 21.20 -9.02
C ASP A 149 -5.32 21.39 -9.46
N LEU A 150 -6.02 22.32 -8.83
CA LEU A 150 -7.32 22.74 -9.34
C LEU A 150 -7.08 23.81 -10.42
N PRO A 151 -7.83 23.78 -11.53
CA PRO A 151 -7.76 24.87 -12.50
C PRO A 151 -8.08 26.19 -11.81
N ALA A 152 -7.33 27.25 -12.16
CA ALA A 152 -7.67 28.59 -11.74
C ALA A 152 -9.07 28.93 -12.25
N LYS A 153 -9.89 29.55 -11.38
CA LYS A 153 -11.21 30.07 -11.76
C LYS A 153 -11.10 31.18 -12.80
#